data_AF-A0A7V9TZT6-F1
#
_entry.id   AF-A0A7V9TZT6-F1
#
_cell.length_a   1.000
_cell.length_b   1.000
_cell.length_c   1.000
_cell.angle_alpha   90.00
_cell.angle_beta   90.00
_cell.angle_gamma   90.00
#
_symmetry.space_group_name_H-M   'P 1'
#
loop_
_entity.id
_entity.type
_entity.pdbx_description
1 polymer ?
#
loop_
_entity_poly.entity_id
_entity_poly.type
_entity_poly.pdbx_seq_one_letter_code
_entity_poly.pdbx_strand_id
1 'polypeptide(L)' 'MTTLRSYIDPDQQMATGPTWFMTERNEHEVRCGMCARAVYVDEETLRFVSEAIESGLENPFRCEVCEEEYDDLAS' A
#
# COMPACT_ATOMS: atom_id res chain seq x y z
N MET A 1 -19.97 21.46 -25.23
CA MET A 1 -20.20 20.07 -24.80
C MET A 1 -18.89 19.55 -24.26
N THR A 2 -18.87 19.28 -22.96
CA THR A 2 -17.72 18.89 -22.13
C THR A 2 -17.49 17.39 -22.21
N THR A 3 -16.31 16.95 -22.61
CA THR A 3 -15.75 15.61 -22.27
C THR A 3 -14.25 15.78 -22.08
N LEU A 4 -13.87 16.17 -20.86
CA LEU A 4 -13.18 15.32 -19.89
C LEU A 4 -11.83 14.80 -20.43
N ARG A 5 -10.79 15.56 -20.07
CA ARG A 5 -9.38 15.21 -20.15
C ARG A 5 -9.15 13.93 -19.32
N SER A 6 -9.08 12.78 -19.98
CA SER A 6 -8.47 11.58 -19.40
C SER A 6 -6.96 11.78 -19.46
N TYR A 7 -6.40 12.47 -18.46
CA TYR A 7 -5.00 12.31 -18.12
C TYR A 7 -4.85 10.91 -17.55
N ILE A 8 -4.64 9.95 -18.45
CA ILE A 8 -4.04 8.67 -18.09
C ILE A 8 -2.63 9.06 -17.67
N ASP A 9 -2.43 9.13 -16.37
CA ASP A 9 -1.14 9.37 -15.76
C ASP A 9 -0.34 8.06 -15.92
N PRO A 10 0.68 8.01 -16.80
CA PRO A 10 1.52 6.82 -16.92
C PRO A 10 2.54 6.71 -15.78
N ASP A 11 2.43 7.56 -14.75
CA ASP A 11 3.22 7.54 -13.53
C ASP A 11 2.47 6.81 -12.39
N GLN A 12 1.69 5.77 -12.71
CA GLN A 12 1.74 4.60 -11.83
C GLN A 12 3.11 3.97 -12.03
N GLN A 13 4.11 4.67 -11.46
CA GLN A 13 5.41 4.15 -11.11
C GLN A 13 5.17 2.72 -10.65
N MET A 14 5.96 1.79 -11.16
CA MET A 14 5.99 0.42 -10.69
C MET A 14 6.42 0.46 -9.21
N ALA A 15 5.48 0.82 -8.34
CA ALA A 15 5.59 0.75 -6.90
C ALA A 15 5.92 -0.71 -6.68
N THR A 16 7.17 -0.93 -6.30
CA THR A 16 7.66 -2.27 -6.01
C THR A 16 6.86 -2.66 -4.78
N GLY A 17 5.76 -3.39 -4.97
CA GLY A 17 4.76 -3.59 -3.93
C GLY A 17 5.36 -4.23 -2.68
N PRO A 18 4.60 -4.27 -1.58
CA PRO A 18 5.05 -4.88 -0.34
C PRO A 18 5.50 -6.32 -0.58
N THR A 19 6.64 -6.72 -0.01
CA THR A 19 7.21 -8.07 -0.15
C THR A 19 7.30 -8.79 1.18
N TRP A 20 7.13 -10.11 1.17
CA TRP A 20 7.28 -10.94 2.37
C TRP A 20 8.72 -11.08 2.86
N PHE A 21 9.69 -10.76 2.01
CA PHE A 21 11.11 -10.81 2.30
C PHE A 21 11.72 -9.42 2.12
N MET A 22 12.73 -9.13 2.93
CA MET A 22 13.48 -7.89 2.88
C MET A 22 14.25 -7.79 1.56
N THR A 23 14.17 -6.65 0.89
CA THR A 23 14.94 -6.34 -0.33
C THR A 23 15.65 -5.01 -0.18
N GLU A 24 16.53 -4.65 -1.13
CA GLU A 24 17.19 -3.34 -1.15
C GLU A 24 16.22 -2.16 -1.31
N ARG A 25 14.98 -2.42 -1.75
CA ARG A 25 13.93 -1.39 -1.87
C ARG A 25 12.93 -1.47 -0.72
N ASN A 26 12.58 -2.69 -0.32
CA ASN A 26 11.68 -2.97 0.77
C ASN A 26 12.49 -3.40 1.99
N GLU A 27 13.15 -2.42 2.61
CA GLU A 27 13.98 -2.64 3.80
C GLU A 27 13.23 -2.37 5.11
N HIS A 28 12.04 -1.77 5.03
CA HIS A 28 11.27 -1.36 6.20
C HIS A 28 10.16 -2.36 6.53
N GLU A 29 10.15 -2.88 7.75
CA GLU A 29 9.08 -3.76 8.21
C GLU A 29 7.86 -2.94 8.68
N VAL A 30 6.70 -3.22 8.08
CA VAL A 30 5.40 -2.69 8.50
C VAL A 30 4.43 -3.84 8.73
N ARG A 31 3.54 -3.68 9.72
CA ARG A 31 2.49 -4.66 10.00
C ARG A 31 1.23 -4.33 9.23
N CYS A 32 0.55 -5.34 8.70
CA CYS A 32 -0.79 -5.17 8.13
C CYS A 32 -1.79 -4.77 9.22
N GLY A 33 -2.60 -3.74 8.99
CA GLY A 33 -3.66 -3.32 9.91
C GLY A 33 -4.79 -4.34 10.10
N MET A 34 -4.97 -5.25 9.14
CA MET A 34 -6.04 -6.26 9.15
C MET A 34 -5.60 -7.59 9.79
N CYS A 35 -4.47 -8.15 9.36
CA CYS A 35 -4.03 -9.48 9.79
C CYS A 35 -2.78 -9.45 10.69
N ALA A 36 -2.24 -8.26 11.00
CA ALA A 36 -1.05 -8.06 11.82
C ALA A 36 0.23 -8.76 11.33
N ARG A 37 0.26 -9.28 10.09
CA ARG A 37 1.46 -9.88 9.49
C ARG A 37 2.49 -8.80 9.19
N ALA A 38 3.75 -9.12 9.45
CA ALA A 38 4.88 -8.29 9.06
C ALA A 38 5.13 -8.45 7.55
N VAL A 39 5.30 -7.32 6.88
CA VAL A 39 5.58 -7.22 5.45
C VAL A 39 6.64 -6.14 5.27
N TYR A 40 7.50 -6.31 4.28
CA TYR A 40 8.52 -5.32 3.98
C TYR A 40 8.02 -4.36 2.91
N VAL A 41 8.22 -3.08 3.16
CA VAL A 41 7.76 -1.98 2.31
C VAL A 41 8.90 -1.01 2.05
N ASP A 42 8.74 -0.21 1.02
CA ASP A 42 9.59 0.93 0.71
C ASP A 42 9.38 2.10 1.69
N GLU A 43 10.31 3.06 1.65
CA GLU A 43 10.29 4.25 2.53
C GLU A 43 9.03 5.11 2.31
N GLU A 44 8.50 5.17 1.08
CA GLU A 44 7.31 5.96 0.78
C GLU A 44 6.07 5.37 1.47
N THR A 45 5.89 4.06 1.36
CA THR A 45 4.81 3.33 2.03
C THR A 45 4.95 3.42 3.54
N LEU A 46 6.17 3.28 4.09
CA LEU A 46 6.41 3.48 5.52
C LEU A 46 6.00 4.87 5.97
N ARG A 47 6.36 5.91 5.20
CA ARG A 47 6.00 7.30 5.51
C ARG A 47 4.49 7.50 5.51
N PHE A 48 3.79 6.96 4.52
CA PHE A 48 2.34 7.03 4.45
C PHE A 48 1.67 6.39 5.67
N VAL A 49 2.12 5.19 6.05
CA VAL A 49 1.60 4.49 7.23
C VAL A 49 1.90 5.25 8.51
N SER A 50 3.11 5.77 8.64
CA SER A 50 3.53 6.55 9.81
C SER A 50 2.69 7.81 9.95
N GLU A 51 2.48 8.57 8.86
CA GLU A 51 1.68 9.80 8.85
C GLU A 51 0.23 9.54 9.27
N ALA A 52 -0.36 8.42 8.83
CA ALA A 52 -1.70 8.02 9.26
C ALA A 52 -1.76 7.74 10.76
N ILE A 53 -0.81 6.97 11.29
CA ILE A 53 -0.73 6.63 12.72
C ILE A 53 -0.48 7.90 13.56
N GLU A 54 0.41 8.78 13.12
CA GLU A 54 0.71 10.07 13.75
C GLU A 54 -0.52 11.00 13.75
N SER A 55 -1.34 10.93 12.71
CA SER A 55 -2.63 11.63 12.63
C SER A 55 -3.71 11.03 13.54
N GLY A 56 -3.40 9.93 14.24
CA GLY A 56 -4.32 9.22 15.13
C GLY A 56 -5.28 8.28 14.41
N LEU A 57 -5.02 7.97 13.13
CA LEU A 57 -5.77 6.97 12.38
C LEU A 57 -5.24 5.57 12.66
N GLU A 58 -6.08 4.59 12.42
CA GLU A 58 -5.67 3.19 12.41
C GLU A 58 -4.76 2.92 11.20
N ASN A 59 -3.88 1.93 11.32
CA ASN A 59 -2.93 1.59 10.28
C ASN A 59 -3.66 1.26 8.96
N PRO A 60 -3.54 2.10 7.92
CA PRO A 60 -4.28 1.94 6.68
C PRO A 60 -3.68 0.86 5.78
N PHE A 61 -2.45 0.40 6.07
CA PHE A 61 -1.74 -0.53 5.22
C PHE A 61 -2.32 -1.94 5.33
N ARG A 62 -2.58 -2.53 4.16
CA ARG A 62 -3.05 -3.89 3.98
C ARG A 62 -2.00 -4.65 3.21
N CYS A 63 -1.80 -5.92 3.58
CA CYS A 63 -0.94 -6.79 2.81
C CYS A 63 -1.68 -7.32 1.58
N GLU A 64 -0.92 -7.77 0.57
CA GLU A 64 -1.47 -8.31 -0.68
C GLU A 64 -2.58 -9.34 -0.46
N VAL A 65 -2.44 -10.22 0.55
CA VAL A 65 -3.45 -11.26 0.86
C VAL A 65 -4.77 -10.63 1.30
N CYS A 66 -4.71 -9.62 2.17
CA CYS A 66 -5.91 -8.93 2.63
C CYS A 66 -6.50 -8.00 1.57
N GLU A 67 -5.70 -7.57 0.60
CA GLU A 67 -6.17 -6.82 -0.57
C GLU A 67 -6.87 -7.74 -1.57
N GLU A 68 -6.28 -8.89 -1.92
CA GLU A 68 -6.89 -9.91 -2.79
C GLU A 68 -8.21 -10.44 -2.22
N GLU A 69 -8.27 -10.78 -0.92
CA GLU A 69 -9.51 -11.25 -0.29
C GLU A 69 -10.63 -10.20 -0.35
N TYR A 70 -10.29 -8.91 -0.33
CA TYR A 70 -11.27 -7.83 -0.43
C TYR A 70 -11.81 -7.65 -1.84
N ASP A 71 -10.96 -7.85 -2.85
CA ASP A 71 -11.34 -7.74 -4.26
C ASP A 71 -12.26 -8.90 -4.69
N ASP A 72 -11.98 -10.12 -4.23
CA ASP A 72 -12.80 -11.31 -4.50
C ASP A 72 -14.21 -11.19 -3.88
N LEU A 73 -14.32 -10.57 -2.70
CA LEU A 73 -15.60 -10.31 -2.03
C LEU A 73 -16.40 -9.14 -2.63
N ALA A 74 -15.78 -8.30 -3.46
CA ALA A 74 -16.42 -7.13 -4.07
C ALA A 74 -17.03 -7.42 -5.45
N SER A 75 -16.94 -8.66 -5.95
CA SER A 75 -17.46 -9.10 -7.26
C SER A 75 -18.85 -9.75 -7.23
#